data_AF-A0A951GGD3-F1
#
_entry.id   AF-A0A951GGD3-F1
#
_cell.length_a   1.000
_cell.length_b   1.000
_cell.length_c   1.000
_cell.angle_alpha   90.00
_cell.angle_beta   90.00
_cell.angle_gamma   90.00
#
_symmetry.space_group_name_H-M   'P 1'
#
loop_
_entity.id
_entity.type
_entity.pdbx_description
1 polymer ?
#
loop_
_entity_poly.entity_id
_entity_poly.type
_entity_poly.pdbx_seq_one_letter_code
_entity_poly.pdbx_strand_id
1 'polypeptide(L)'
;MTFFAVRSAADPLLLRAVSALVLAPLPVAAIWFGWPWLPLLTAAAAAVMAWEWGRLCRRGHLGRTGILLVVVVLTAVAAAALDSAGLALGTALVGAGLVLWAARRTRDIEPQWTAIGALWVALPCVSLLWLARDGPAGRSTLLWLLAV
;
A
#
# COMPACT_ATOMS: atom_id res chain seq x y z
N MET A 1 6.94 -26.84 38.52
CA MET A 1 6.10 -25.62 38.61
C MET A 1 6.29 -24.86 37.30
N THR A 2 5.64 -25.32 36.23
CA THR A 2 4.38 -24.79 35.68
C THR A 2 4.53 -23.38 35.10
N PHE A 3 4.59 -23.27 33.77
CA PHE A 3 3.77 -22.28 33.06
C PHE A 3 3.54 -22.65 31.57
N PHE A 4 2.24 -22.74 31.26
CA PHE A 4 1.53 -22.62 29.99
C PHE A 4 1.76 -23.61 28.85
N ALA A 5 0.77 -24.52 28.72
CA ALA A 5 0.31 -25.06 27.46
C ALA A 5 0.12 -23.93 26.43
N VAL A 6 0.88 -23.98 25.33
CA VAL A 6 0.66 -23.11 24.18
C VAL A 6 -0.60 -23.61 23.48
N ARG A 7 -1.54 -22.69 23.30
CA ARG A 7 -2.85 -22.84 22.64
C ARG A 7 -2.73 -23.70 21.38
N SER A 8 -3.72 -24.56 21.16
CA SER A 8 -3.92 -25.29 19.91
C SER A 8 -3.72 -24.36 18.72
N ALA A 9 -2.60 -24.53 18.02
CA ALA A 9 -2.28 -23.77 16.84
C ALA A 9 -3.34 -24.09 15.79
N ALA A 10 -4.16 -23.11 15.40
CA ALA A 10 -4.84 -23.23 14.12
C ALA A 10 -3.78 -23.54 13.06
N ASP A 11 -4.07 -24.48 12.17
CA ASP A 11 -3.19 -24.80 11.05
C ASP A 11 -2.80 -23.46 10.36
N PRO A 12 -1.51 -23.13 10.23
CA PRO A 12 -1.09 -21.86 9.64
C PRO A 12 -1.66 -21.65 8.23
N LEU A 13 -1.94 -22.72 7.48
CA LEU A 13 -2.64 -22.65 6.20
C LEU A 13 -4.10 -22.24 6.38
N LEU A 14 -4.80 -22.84 7.35
CA LEU A 14 -6.18 -22.48 7.69
C LEU A 14 -6.28 -21.03 8.14
N LEU A 15 -5.35 -20.55 8.99
CA LEU A 15 -5.34 -19.16 9.45
C LEU A 15 -5.19 -18.18 8.28
N ARG A 16 -4.31 -18.47 7.32
CA ARG A 16 -4.11 -17.64 6.12
C ARG A 16 -5.35 -17.67 5.22
N ALA A 17 -5.94 -18.85 5.01
CA ALA A 17 -7.16 -18.99 4.22
C ALA A 17 -8.33 -18.22 4.83
N VAL A 18 -8.55 -18.35 6.14
CA VAL A 18 -9.59 -17.60 6.87
C VAL A 18 -9.32 -16.10 6.83
N SER A 19 -8.07 -15.66 7.03
CA SER A 19 -7.71 -14.24 6.95
C SER A 19 -7.97 -13.66 5.56
N ALA A 20 -7.60 -14.40 4.51
CA ALA A 20 -7.88 -14.02 3.13
C ALA A 20 -9.38 -13.95 2.85
N LEU A 21 -10.16 -14.95 3.28
CA LEU A 21 -11.62 -14.98 3.11
C LEU A 21 -12.33 -13.85 3.88
N VAL A 22 -11.80 -13.44 5.02
CA VAL A 22 -12.35 -12.31 5.80
C VAL A 22 -11.99 -10.96 5.17
N LEU A 23 -10.77 -10.83 4.62
CA LEU A 23 -10.32 -9.58 4.00
C LEU A 23 -10.84 -9.39 2.58
N ALA A 24 -10.98 -10.46 1.79
CA ALA A 24 -11.34 -10.42 0.36
C ALA A 24 -12.67 -9.71 0.02
N PRO A 25 -13.74 -9.78 0.83
CA PRO A 25 -15.00 -9.08 0.53
C PRO A 25 -14.82 -7.57 0.40
N LEU A 26 -13.89 -6.97 1.14
CA LEU A 26 -13.67 -5.53 1.16
C LEU A 26 -13.15 -4.97 -0.19
N PRO A 27 -12.03 -5.47 -0.77
CA PRO A 27 -11.58 -5.05 -2.09
C PRO A 27 -12.54 -5.49 -3.21
N VAL A 28 -13.20 -6.65 -3.10
CA VAL A 28 -14.22 -7.07 -4.08
C VAL A 28 -15.38 -6.07 -4.12
N ALA A 29 -15.91 -5.66 -2.97
CA ALA A 29 -16.95 -4.65 -2.88
C ALA A 29 -16.48 -3.30 -3.43
N ALA A 30 -15.26 -2.87 -3.08
CA ALA A 30 -14.71 -1.61 -3.56
C ALA A 30 -14.55 -1.59 -5.10
N ILE A 31 -14.09 -2.68 -5.71
CA ILE A 31 -14.00 -2.83 -7.17
C ILE A 31 -15.40 -2.85 -7.81
N TRP A 32 -16.36 -3.53 -7.18
CA TRP A 32 -17.73 -3.62 -7.68
C TRP A 32 -18.40 -2.26 -7.76
N PHE A 33 -18.36 -1.48 -6.68
CA PHE A 33 -18.94 -0.14 -6.63
C PHE A 33 -18.10 0.91 -7.36
N GLY A 34 -16.80 0.68 -7.55
CA GLY A 34 -15.91 1.56 -8.31
C GLY A 34 -15.66 2.89 -7.60
N TRP A 35 -15.78 4.01 -8.34
CA TRP A 35 -15.58 5.35 -7.78
C TRP A 35 -16.72 5.74 -6.82
N PRO A 36 -16.44 6.29 -5.62
CA PRO A 36 -15.13 6.65 -5.05
C PRO A 36 -14.51 5.57 -4.14
N TRP A 37 -15.20 4.44 -3.95
CA TRP A 37 -14.87 3.41 -2.95
C TRP A 37 -13.51 2.75 -3.18
N LEU A 38 -13.18 2.41 -4.42
CA LEU A 38 -11.89 1.80 -4.76
C LEU A 38 -10.70 2.74 -4.44
N PRO A 39 -10.65 4.00 -4.94
CA PRO A 39 -9.61 4.95 -4.55
C PRO A 39 -9.49 5.17 -3.04
N LEU A 40 -10.60 5.25 -2.30
CA LEU A 40 -10.58 5.44 -0.84
C LEU A 40 -9.95 4.24 -0.13
N LEU A 41 -10.34 3.02 -0.50
CA LEU A 41 -9.75 1.81 0.06
C LEU A 41 -8.27 1.68 -0.34
N THR A 42 -7.91 1.97 -1.58
CA THR A 42 -6.51 1.98 -2.05
C THR A 42 -5.68 2.99 -1.27
N ALA A 43 -6.19 4.21 -1.02
CA ALA A 43 -5.51 5.22 -0.22
C ALA A 43 -5.30 4.76 1.23
N ALA A 44 -6.31 4.15 1.85
CA ALA A 44 -6.20 3.61 3.21
C ALA A 44 -5.16 2.48 3.29
N ALA A 45 -5.20 1.52 2.36
CA ALA A 45 -4.23 0.44 2.28
C ALA A 45 -2.81 0.97 2.02
N ALA A 46 -2.65 1.93 1.13
CA ALA A 46 -1.37 2.56 0.82
C ALA A 46 -0.80 3.32 2.03
N ALA A 47 -1.64 4.02 2.80
CA ALA A 47 -1.22 4.68 4.03
C ALA A 47 -0.69 3.69 5.07
N VAL A 48 -1.41 2.59 5.30
CA VAL A 48 -0.99 1.53 6.24
C VAL A 48 0.33 0.91 5.78
N MET A 49 0.46 0.58 4.49
CA MET A 49 1.67 -0.01 3.94
C MET A 49 2.88 0.93 4.02
N ALA A 50 2.70 2.21 3.67
CA ALA A 50 3.74 3.22 3.78
C ALA A 50 4.14 3.48 5.24
N TRP A 51 3.18 3.43 6.16
CA TRP A 51 3.42 3.57 7.59
C TRP A 51 4.24 2.41 8.16
N GLU A 52 3.87 1.17 7.86
CA GLU A 52 4.61 -0.03 8.25
C GLU A 52 6.02 -0.02 7.65
N TRP A 53 6.15 0.27 6.36
CA TRP A 53 7.45 0.37 5.69
C TRP A 53 8.36 1.42 6.37
N GLY A 54 7.82 2.62 6.62
CA GLY A 54 8.54 3.69 7.29
C GLY A 54 9.00 3.32 8.71
N ARG A 55 8.18 2.56 9.46
CA ARG A 55 8.56 2.01 10.77
C ARG A 55 9.64 0.94 10.66
N LEU A 56 9.53 0.03 9.69
CA LEU A 56 10.51 -1.04 9.46
C LEU A 56 11.91 -0.47 9.17
N CYS A 57 12.01 0.53 8.30
CA CYS A 57 13.28 1.20 7.98
C CYS A 57 13.90 1.96 9.17
N ARG A 58 13.17 2.10 10.28
CA ARG A 58 13.54 2.94 11.43
C ARG A 58 13.31 2.26 12.77
N ARG A 59 13.48 0.93 12.82
CA ARG A 59 13.42 0.12 14.06
C ARG A 59 12.13 0.34 14.87
N GLY A 60 11.00 0.50 14.17
CA GLY A 60 9.66 0.62 14.75
C GLY A 60 9.14 2.06 14.90
N HIS A 61 9.94 3.09 14.64
CA HIS A 61 9.54 4.49 14.75
C HIS A 61 9.33 5.16 13.38
N LEU A 62 8.18 5.77 13.14
CA LEU A 62 7.91 6.42 11.85
C LEU A 62 8.81 7.64 11.59
N GLY A 63 8.89 8.54 12.58
CA GLY A 63 9.58 9.84 12.51
C GLY A 63 9.24 10.68 11.26
N ARG A 64 10.02 11.73 10.98
CA ARG A 64 9.69 12.72 9.92
C ARG A 64 9.72 12.13 8.50
N THR A 65 10.71 11.31 8.20
CA THR A 65 10.89 10.69 6.87
C THR A 65 9.83 9.63 6.57
N GLY A 66 9.35 8.89 7.58
CA GLY A 66 8.22 7.98 7.43
C GLY A 66 6.90 8.72 7.20
N ILE A 67 6.66 9.84 7.88
CA ILE A 67 5.50 10.70 7.61
C ILE A 67 5.56 11.24 6.17
N LEU A 68 6.73 11.72 5.75
CA LEU A 68 6.95 12.19 4.38
C LEU A 68 6.67 11.08 3.35
N LEU A 69 7.12 9.84 3.61
CA LEU A 69 6.83 8.68 2.77
C LEU A 69 5.32 8.44 2.64
N VAL A 70 4.57 8.46 3.75
CA VAL A 70 3.09 8.31 3.73
C VAL A 70 2.44 9.42 2.90
N VAL A 71 2.84 10.68 3.11
CA VAL A 71 2.30 11.82 2.36
C VAL A 71 2.59 11.66 0.86
N VAL A 72 3.82 11.34 0.49
CA VAL A 72 4.22 11.12 -0.91
C VAL A 72 3.36 10.03 -1.56
N VAL A 73 3.22 8.88 -0.90
CA VAL A 73 2.41 7.77 -1.41
C VAL A 73 0.96 8.19 -1.58
N LEU A 74 0.37 8.87 -0.59
CA LEU A 74 -1.01 9.36 -0.67
C LEU A 74 -1.19 10.38 -1.80
N THR A 75 -0.23 11.26 -2.04
CA THR A 75 -0.29 12.20 -3.17
C THR A 75 -0.23 11.49 -4.51
N ALA A 76 0.59 10.45 -4.65
CA ALA A 76 0.64 9.63 -5.87
C ALA A 76 -0.67 8.86 -6.11
N VAL A 77 -1.27 8.30 -5.04
CA VAL A 77 -2.58 7.63 -5.12
C VAL A 77 -3.68 8.63 -5.49
N ALA A 78 -3.67 9.83 -4.91
CA ALA A 78 -4.63 10.88 -5.26
C ALA A 78 -4.50 11.31 -6.73
N ALA A 79 -3.26 11.49 -7.23
CA ALA A 79 -3.00 11.79 -8.64
C ALA A 79 -3.47 10.65 -9.58
N ALA A 80 -3.30 9.38 -9.17
CA ALA A 80 -3.80 8.23 -9.93
C ALA A 80 -5.33 8.16 -9.94
N ALA A 81 -5.96 8.57 -8.83
CA ALA A 81 -7.40 8.60 -8.68
C ALA A 81 -8.04 9.72 -9.52
N LEU A 82 -7.46 10.92 -9.51
CA LEU A 82 -8.08 12.13 -10.06
C LEU A 82 -7.61 12.50 -11.47
N ASP A 83 -6.32 12.29 -11.79
CA ASP A 83 -5.71 12.87 -12.99
C ASP A 83 -5.34 11.80 -14.02
N SER A 84 -4.10 11.30 -13.97
CA SER A 84 -3.58 10.31 -14.91
C SER A 84 -2.51 9.45 -14.25
N ALA A 85 -2.33 8.23 -14.77
CA ALA A 85 -1.25 7.34 -14.32
C ALA A 85 0.13 7.97 -14.54
N GLY A 86 0.32 8.74 -15.62
CA GLY A 86 1.58 9.43 -15.89
C GLY A 86 1.96 10.43 -14.79
N LEU A 87 1.01 11.28 -14.37
CA LEU A 87 1.21 12.22 -13.27
C LEU A 87 1.42 11.51 -11.92
N ALA A 88 0.69 10.41 -11.69
CA ALA A 88 0.88 9.59 -10.50
C ALA A 88 2.28 8.96 -10.41
N LEU A 89 2.79 8.45 -11.53
CA LEU A 89 4.15 7.92 -11.60
C LEU A 89 5.20 9.04 -11.46
N GLY A 90 4.99 10.19 -12.09
CA GLY A 90 5.85 11.36 -11.94
C GLY A 90 5.93 11.85 -10.50
N THR A 91 4.79 11.97 -9.81
CA THR A 91 4.72 12.34 -8.38
C THR A 91 5.38 11.29 -7.49
N ALA A 92 5.20 9.99 -7.77
CA ALA A 92 5.89 8.92 -7.05
C ALA A 92 7.42 9.00 -7.22
N LEU A 93 7.93 9.24 -8.43
CA LEU A 93 9.36 9.36 -8.72
C LEU A 93 9.98 10.59 -8.03
N VAL A 94 9.36 11.75 -8.18
CA VAL A 94 9.80 12.99 -7.52
C VAL A 94 9.74 12.84 -6.00
N GLY A 95 8.66 12.25 -5.49
CA GLY A 95 8.48 11.99 -4.07
C GLY A 95 9.50 11.01 -3.50
N ALA A 96 9.87 9.96 -4.23
CA ALA A 96 10.95 9.04 -3.84
C ALA A 96 12.29 9.78 -3.72
N GLY A 97 12.60 10.68 -4.67
CA GLY A 97 13.78 11.54 -4.60
C GLY A 97 13.75 12.46 -3.37
N LEU A 98 12.60 13.04 -3.05
CA LEU A 98 12.41 13.88 -1.87
C LEU A 98 12.59 13.10 -0.56
N VAL A 99 12.03 11.89 -0.47
CA VAL A 99 12.22 10.98 0.68
C VAL A 99 13.69 10.61 0.83
N LEU A 100 14.37 10.26 -0.27
CA LEU A 100 15.80 9.94 -0.24
C LEU A 100 16.65 11.12 0.26
N TRP A 101 16.38 12.32 -0.26
CA TRP A 101 17.06 13.53 0.16
C TRP A 101 16.83 13.83 1.65
N ALA A 102 15.59 13.71 2.13
CA ALA A 102 15.25 13.92 3.52
C ALA A 102 15.91 12.87 4.44
N ALA A 103 15.87 11.59 4.06
CA ALA A 103 16.46 10.50 4.82
C ALA A 103 17.98 10.58 4.91
N ARG A 104 18.65 11.08 3.86
CA ARG A 104 20.09 11.41 3.90
C ARG A 104 20.40 12.55 4.88
N ARG A 105 19.53 13.56 4.98
CA ARG A 105 19.70 14.69 5.91
C ARG A 105 19.44 14.31 7.37
N THR A 106 18.49 13.42 7.62
CA THR A 106 18.18 12.94 8.99
C THR A 106 19.11 11.83 9.48
N ARG A 107 20.10 11.43 8.66
CA ARG A 107 21.00 10.29 8.91
C ARG A 107 20.22 9.03 9.29
N ASP A 108 19.14 8.77 8.57
CA ASP A 108 18.43 7.50 8.71
C ASP A 108 19.42 6.36 8.41
N ILE A 109 19.27 5.24 9.13
CA ILE A 109 20.19 4.10 9.03
C ILE A 109 20.23 3.59 7.57
N GLU A 110 19.07 3.60 6.92
CA GLU A 110 18.85 3.04 5.60
C GLU A 110 18.03 3.99 4.69
N PRO A 111 18.66 5.09 4.19
CA PRO A 111 17.94 6.12 3.42
C PRO A 111 17.37 5.59 2.10
N GLN A 112 18.11 4.70 1.44
CA GLN A 112 17.72 4.10 0.16
C GLN A 112 16.47 3.21 0.30
N TRP A 113 16.39 2.41 1.37
CA TRP A 113 15.24 1.53 1.62
C TRP A 113 13.98 2.33 1.92
N THR A 114 14.10 3.44 2.65
CA THR A 114 12.97 4.33 2.92
C THR A 114 12.41 4.94 1.62
N ALA A 115 13.29 5.35 0.70
CA ALA A 115 12.90 5.91 -0.59
C ALA A 115 12.31 4.87 -1.55
N ILE A 116 12.87 3.66 -1.60
CA ILE A 116 12.35 2.54 -2.40
C ILE A 116 10.91 2.21 -2.00
N GLY A 117 10.57 2.34 -0.71
CA GLY A 117 9.20 2.16 -0.22
C GLY A 117 8.17 3.04 -0.93
N ALA A 118 8.54 4.27 -1.33
CA ALA A 118 7.62 5.17 -2.03
C ALA A 118 7.18 4.58 -3.37
N LEU A 119 8.15 4.08 -4.16
CA LEU A 119 7.87 3.47 -5.46
C LEU A 119 7.20 2.11 -5.30
N TRP A 120 7.65 1.32 -4.32
CA TRP A 120 7.12 -0.02 -4.06
C TRP A 120 5.64 0.00 -3.66
N VAL A 121 5.21 0.99 -2.89
CA VAL A 121 3.81 1.13 -2.49
C VAL A 121 3.00 1.85 -3.58
N ALA A 122 3.54 2.93 -4.17
CA ALA A 122 2.78 3.71 -5.15
C ALA A 122 2.49 2.91 -6.43
N LEU A 123 3.47 2.20 -6.99
CA LEU A 123 3.35 1.51 -8.27
C LEU A 123 2.13 0.57 -8.35
N PRO A 124 1.94 -0.41 -7.43
CA PRO A 124 0.76 -1.28 -7.48
C PRO A 124 -0.54 -0.51 -7.29
N CYS A 125 -0.56 0.55 -6.47
CA CYS A 125 -1.75 1.39 -6.30
C CYS A 125 -2.11 2.14 -7.60
N VAL A 126 -1.12 2.72 -8.27
CA VAL A 126 -1.31 3.42 -9.55
C VAL A 126 -1.80 2.44 -10.62
N SER A 127 -1.19 1.25 -10.73
CA SER A 127 -1.60 0.22 -11.69
C SER A 127 -3.04 -0.23 -11.46
N LEU A 128 -3.43 -0.46 -10.21
CA LEU A 128 -4.79 -0.87 -9.85
C LEU A 128 -5.82 0.21 -10.23
N LEU A 129 -5.55 1.47 -9.89
CA LEU A 129 -6.46 2.58 -10.21
C LEU A 129 -6.49 2.91 -11.70
N TRP A 130 -5.37 2.74 -12.41
CA TRP A 130 -5.33 2.88 -13.86
C TRP A 130 -6.21 1.82 -14.53
N LEU A 131 -6.05 0.55 -14.16
CA LEU A 131 -6.86 -0.54 -14.71
C LEU A 131 -8.35 -0.37 -14.40
N ALA A 132 -8.69 0.16 -13.22
CA ALA A 132 -10.07 0.44 -12.84
C ALA A 132 -10.78 1.47 -13.73
N ARG A 133 -10.03 2.29 -14.48
CA ARG A 133 -10.59 3.34 -15.35
C ARG A 133 -11.12 2.81 -16.69
N ASP A 134 -10.72 1.60 -17.10
CA ASP A 134 -11.14 0.97 -18.38
C ASP A 134 -12.57 0.39 -18.34
N GLY A 135 -13.47 1.00 -17.56
CA GLY A 135 -14.89 0.65 -17.49
C GLY A 135 -15.15 -0.80 -17.07
N PRO A 136 -16.14 -1.49 -17.68
CA PRO A 136 -16.50 -2.87 -17.31
C PRO A 136 -15.35 -3.87 -17.51
N ALA A 137 -14.54 -3.70 -18.55
CA ALA A 137 -13.40 -4.58 -18.84
C ALA A 137 -12.33 -4.47 -17.74
N GLY A 138 -11.98 -3.24 -17.34
CA GLY A 138 -11.07 -2.99 -16.22
C GLY A 138 -11.55 -3.63 -14.91
N ARG A 139 -12.84 -3.51 -14.61
CA ARG A 139 -13.46 -4.15 -13.43
C ARG A 139 -13.33 -5.67 -13.49
N SER A 140 -13.65 -6.30 -14.62
CA SER A 140 -13.53 -7.76 -14.74
C SER A 140 -12.10 -8.25 -14.55
N THR A 141 -11.11 -7.51 -15.09
CA THR A 141 -9.69 -7.85 -14.92
C THR A 141 -9.27 -7.74 -13.46
N LEU A 142 -9.71 -6.72 -12.74
CA LEU A 142 -9.43 -6.57 -11.31
C LEU A 142 -10.06 -7.69 -10.47
N LEU A 143 -11.31 -8.05 -10.74
CA LEU A 143 -11.97 -9.17 -10.05
C LEU A 143 -11.28 -10.51 -10.33
N TRP A 144 -10.83 -10.70 -11.58
CA TRP A 144 -10.06 -11.89 -11.95
C TRP A 144 -8.72 -11.96 -11.22
N LEU A 145 -7.99 -10.83 -11.11
CA LEU A 145 -6.73 -10.76 -10.37
C LEU A 145 -6.88 -11.06 -8.87
N LEU A 146 -8.05 -10.82 -8.27
CA LEU A 146 -8.32 -11.19 -6.87
C LEU A 146 -8.72 -12.65 -6.68
N ALA A 147 -9.15 -13.32 -7.75
CA ALA A 147 -9.67 -14.68 -7.68
C ALA A 147 -8.60 -15.78 -7.91
N VAL A 148 -7.45 -15.41 -8.49
CA VAL A 148 -6.32 -16.30 -8.79
C VAL A 148 -5.30 -16.32 -7.65
#